data_AF-A0A6I6VMS3-F1
#
_entry.id   AF-A0A6I6VMS3-F1
#
_cell.length_a   1.000
_cell.length_b   1.000
_cell.length_c   1.000
_cell.angle_alpha   90.00
_cell.angle_beta   90.00
_cell.angle_gamma   90.00
#
_symmetry.space_group_name_H-M   'P 1'
#
loop_
_entity.id
_entity.type
_entity.pdbx_description
1 polymer ?
#
loop_
_entity_poly.entity_id
_entity_poly.type
_entity_poly.pdbx_seq_one_letter_code
_entity_poly.pdbx_strand_id
1 'polypeptide(L)'
;MSKLAYSLGFAIGTVTRSFLRAMRKPSAAPTAIHAKAGPLLPPPCVPDRLVREMDHLPALARKGVDLNHWYAANTRVVEKPARRSRKKPIARSLTSATC
;
A
#
# COMPACT_ATOMS: atom_id res chain seq x y z
N MET A 1 -25.12 27.53 0.41
CA MET A 1 -24.23 26.85 -0.56
C MET A 1 -24.98 26.70 -1.87
N SER A 2 -24.57 27.39 -2.94
CA SER A 2 -25.30 27.35 -4.22
C SER A 2 -25.10 26.00 -4.91
N LYS A 3 -26.17 25.18 -4.97
CA LYS A 3 -26.17 23.83 -5.57
C LYS A 3 -25.83 23.86 -7.07
N LEU A 4 -26.19 24.96 -7.74
CA LEU A 4 -25.92 25.19 -9.17
C LEU A 4 -24.44 25.45 -9.45
N ALA A 5 -23.76 26.22 -8.60
CA ALA A 5 -22.32 26.45 -8.72
C ALA A 5 -21.52 25.14 -8.54
N TYR A 6 -21.98 24.28 -7.64
CA TYR A 6 -21.40 22.94 -7.45
C TYR A 6 -21.62 22.04 -8.67
N SER A 7 -22.85 21.97 -9.21
CA SER A 7 -23.13 21.15 -10.40
C SER A 7 -22.40 21.64 -11.63
N LEU A 8 -22.28 22.97 -11.80
CA LEU A 8 -21.51 23.58 -12.88
C LEU A 8 -20.03 23.23 -12.77
N GLY A 9 -19.43 23.44 -11.58
CA GLY A 9 -18.02 23.10 -11.34
C GLY A 9 -17.74 21.61 -11.50
N PHE A 10 -18.66 20.75 -11.07
CA PHE A 10 -18.56 19.30 -11.26
C PHE A 10 -18.59 18.92 -12.74
N ALA A 11 -19.53 19.45 -13.53
CA ALA A 11 -19.64 19.18 -14.96
C ALA A 11 -18.41 19.68 -15.74
N ILE A 12 -17.89 20.87 -15.43
CA ILE A 12 -16.67 21.40 -16.05
C ILE A 12 -15.47 20.52 -15.66
N GLY A 13 -15.38 20.11 -14.40
CA GLY A 13 -14.33 19.22 -13.90
C GLY A 13 -14.32 17.84 -14.54
N THR A 14 -15.49 17.26 -14.82
CA THR A 14 -15.57 15.95 -15.49
C THR A 14 -15.14 16.05 -16.95
N VAL A 15 -15.60 17.07 -17.68
CA VAL A 15 -15.24 17.29 -19.10
C VAL A 15 -13.75 17.56 -19.27
N THR A 16 -13.18 18.41 -18.42
CA THR A 16 -11.73 18.69 -18.44
C THR A 16 -10.91 17.44 -18.12
N ARG A 17 -11.32 16.62 -17.15
CA ARG A 17 -10.65 15.35 -16.82
C ARG A 17 -10.73 14.33 -17.97
N SER A 18 -11.86 14.23 -18.66
CA SER A 18 -11.99 13.35 -19.84
C SER A 18 -11.15 13.84 -21.01
N PHE A 19 -11.10 15.15 -21.25
CA PHE A 19 -10.27 15.74 -22.30
C PHE A 19 -8.78 15.51 -22.03
N LEU A 20 -8.31 15.74 -20.80
CA LEU A 20 -6.93 15.45 -20.41
C LEU A 20 -6.60 13.94 -20.50
N ARG A 21 -7.55 13.05 -20.17
CA ARG A 21 -7.37 11.61 -20.38
C ARG A 21 -7.28 11.24 -21.86
N ALA A 22 -8.04 11.89 -22.72
CA ALA A 22 -8.01 11.66 -24.16
C ALA A 22 -6.73 12.20 -24.81
N MET A 23 -6.27 13.38 -24.38
CA MET A 23 -5.02 13.99 -24.87
C MET A 23 -3.76 13.29 -24.36
N ARG A 24 -3.82 12.74 -23.15
CA ARG A 24 -2.69 12.01 -22.58
C ARG A 24 -2.57 10.70 -23.34
N LYS A 25 -1.54 10.60 -24.19
CA LYS A 25 -1.13 9.32 -24.80
C LYS A 25 -1.16 8.26 -23.69
N PRO A 26 -1.87 7.14 -23.86
CA PRO A 26 -1.79 6.05 -22.91
C PRO A 26 -0.32 5.68 -22.86
N SER A 27 0.35 5.97 -21.75
CA SER A 27 1.59 5.28 -21.45
C SER A 27 1.16 3.82 -21.41
N ALA A 28 1.56 3.06 -22.42
CA ALA A 28 1.38 1.63 -22.51
C ALA A 28 2.27 0.94 -21.48
N ALA A 29 2.18 1.35 -20.22
CA ALA A 29 2.39 0.46 -19.10
C ALA A 29 1.00 -0.10 -18.80
N PRO A 30 0.59 -1.18 -19.48
CA PRO A 30 -0.59 -1.89 -19.01
C PRO A 30 -0.31 -2.22 -17.54
N THR A 31 -1.26 -1.93 -16.67
CA THR A 31 -1.47 -2.76 -15.47
C THR A 31 -1.92 -4.13 -15.93
N ALA A 32 -1.12 -4.78 -16.76
CA ALA A 32 -1.07 -6.21 -16.80
C ALA A 32 -0.59 -6.58 -15.41
N ILE A 33 -1.36 -7.44 -14.75
CA ILE A 33 -0.79 -8.38 -13.80
C ILE A 33 0.22 -9.17 -14.64
N HIS A 34 1.39 -8.58 -14.90
CA HIS A 34 2.52 -9.33 -15.33
C HIS A 34 2.71 -10.31 -14.18
N ALA A 35 2.36 -11.57 -14.39
CA ALA A 35 3.27 -12.63 -13.97
C ALA A 35 4.61 -12.23 -14.58
N LYS A 36 5.31 -11.33 -13.89
CA LYS A 36 6.64 -10.91 -14.24
C LYS A 36 7.39 -12.21 -14.03
N ALA A 37 7.63 -12.94 -15.12
CA ALA A 37 8.76 -13.82 -15.16
C ALA A 37 9.90 -12.89 -14.73
N GLY A 38 10.27 -13.00 -13.46
CA GLY A 38 11.37 -12.24 -12.93
C GLY A 38 12.57 -12.52 -13.82
N PRO A 39 13.64 -11.72 -13.75
CA PRO A 39 14.94 -12.22 -14.16
C PRO A 39 15.04 -13.66 -13.65
N LEU A 40 15.30 -14.64 -14.52
CA LEU A 40 15.56 -16.01 -14.10
C LEU A 40 16.71 -15.90 -13.11
N LEU A 41 16.36 -15.84 -11.83
CA LEU A 41 17.34 -15.80 -10.77
C LEU A 41 18.19 -17.05 -11.00
N PRO A 42 19.52 -16.94 -10.85
CA PRO A 42 20.36 -18.13 -10.91
C PRO A 42 19.73 -19.20 -10.01
N PRO A 43 19.75 -20.47 -10.44
CA PRO A 43 19.16 -21.54 -9.65
C PRO A 43 19.65 -21.39 -8.21
N PRO A 44 18.76 -21.53 -7.22
CA PRO A 44 19.13 -21.27 -5.84
C PRO A 44 20.38 -22.10 -5.53
N CYS A 45 21.42 -21.44 -5.02
CA CYS A 45 22.67 -22.11 -4.63
C CYS A 45 22.45 -23.16 -3.51
N VAL A 46 21.22 -23.22 -3.00
CA VAL A 46 20.78 -23.99 -1.85
C VAL A 46 19.64 -24.90 -2.30
N PRO A 47 19.70 -26.21 -2.04
CA PRO A 47 18.64 -27.14 -2.40
C PRO A 47 17.34 -26.83 -1.64
N ASP A 48 16.19 -27.04 -2.27
CA ASP A 48 14.86 -26.70 -1.73
C ASP A 48 14.58 -27.30 -0.33
N ARG A 49 15.14 -28.49 -0.04
CA ARG A 49 15.04 -29.11 1.28
C ARG A 49 15.73 -28.27 2.35
N LEU A 50 16.94 -27.80 2.04
CA LEU A 50 17.69 -26.94 2.94
C LEU A 50 16.98 -25.60 3.11
N VAL A 51 16.37 -25.03 2.05
CA VAL A 51 15.54 -23.81 2.16
C VAL A 51 14.37 -24.00 3.13
N ARG A 52 13.66 -25.12 3.05
CA ARG A 52 12.56 -25.40 4.00
C ARG A 52 13.04 -25.54 5.44
N GLU A 53 14.19 -26.18 5.64
CA GLU A 53 14.85 -26.22 6.95
C GLU A 53 15.32 -24.83 7.39
N MET A 54 15.73 -23.97 6.45
CA MET A 54 16.17 -22.60 6.68
C MET A 54 15.06 -21.72 7.23
N ASP A 55 13.82 -21.95 6.80
CA ASP A 55 12.65 -21.13 7.13
C ASP A 55 12.20 -21.29 8.59
N HIS A 56 12.55 -22.41 9.24
CA HIS A 56 12.15 -22.66 10.63
C HIS A 56 12.90 -21.80 11.64
N LEU A 57 14.09 -21.30 11.29
CA LEU A 57 14.94 -20.52 12.19
C LEU A 57 15.29 -19.18 11.57
N PRO A 58 15.13 -18.06 12.30
CA PRO A 58 15.49 -16.74 11.78
C PRO A 58 17.00 -16.69 11.52
N ALA A 59 17.40 -16.01 10.43
CA ALA A 59 18.80 -15.94 10.00
C ALA A 59 19.78 -15.45 11.10
N LEU A 60 19.32 -14.59 12.02
CA LEU A 60 20.11 -14.12 13.15
C LEU A 60 20.48 -15.24 14.13
N ALA A 61 19.52 -16.12 14.47
CA ALA A 61 19.78 -17.26 15.33
C ALA A 61 20.78 -18.24 14.69
N ARG A 62 20.75 -18.35 13.37
CA ARG A 62 21.62 -19.27 12.60
C ARG A 62 23.06 -18.78 12.49
N LYS A 63 23.28 -17.47 12.64
CA LYS A 63 24.62 -16.88 12.70
C LYS A 63 25.27 -16.99 14.09
N GLY A 64 24.59 -17.61 15.08
CA GLY A 64 25.08 -17.70 16.46
C GLY A 64 25.20 -16.34 17.16
N VAL A 65 24.43 -15.35 16.70
CA VAL A 65 24.43 -14.01 17.30
C VAL A 65 23.63 -14.08 18.60
N ASP A 66 24.14 -13.49 19.68
CA ASP A 66 23.33 -13.29 20.88
C ASP A 66 22.20 -12.30 20.59
N LEU A 67 20.96 -12.80 20.60
CA LEU A 67 19.76 -12.01 20.26
C LEU A 67 19.57 -10.84 21.24
N ASN A 68 19.91 -11.04 22.52
CA ASN A 68 19.70 -10.02 23.54
C ASN A 68 20.65 -8.84 23.34
N HIS A 69 21.93 -9.15 23.11
CA HIS A 69 22.93 -8.14 22.77
C HIS A 69 22.58 -7.43 21.45
N TRP A 70 22.18 -8.18 20.42
CA TRP A 70 21.78 -7.59 19.14
C TRP A 70 20.58 -6.64 19.29
N TYR A 71 19.56 -7.03 20.07
CA TYR A 71 18.38 -6.21 20.31
C TYR A 71 18.75 -4.90 21.02
N ALA A 72 19.55 -4.96 22.08
CA ALA A 72 19.98 -3.78 22.82
C ALA A 72 20.81 -2.82 21.95
N ALA A 73 21.66 -3.34 21.07
CA ALA A 73 22.49 -2.52 20.18
C ALA A 73 21.72 -1.88 19.01
N ASN A 74 20.68 -2.56 18.49
CA ASN A 74 20.03 -2.17 17.23
C ASN A 74 18.62 -1.57 17.42
N THR A 75 18.04 -1.66 18.61
CA THR A 75 16.73 -1.07 18.90
C THR A 75 16.85 0.11 19.84
N ARG A 76 16.01 1.12 19.61
CA ARG A 76 15.82 2.25 20.52
C ARG A 76 14.35 2.30 20.87
N VAL A 77 14.05 2.60 22.13
CA VAL A 77 12.65 2.82 22.56
C VAL A 77 12.18 4.12 21.92
N VAL A 78 11.36 3.98 20.87
CA VAL A 78 10.68 5.12 20.27
C VAL A 78 9.44 5.39 21.10
N GLU A 79 9.47 6.46 21.88
CA GLU A 79 8.26 7.03 22.48
C GLU A 79 7.35 7.52 21.36
N LYS A 80 6.39 6.68 20.97
CA LYS A 80 5.42 7.04 19.95
C LYS A 80 4.50 8.09 20.56
N PRO A 81 4.39 9.30 20.00
CA PRO A 81 3.41 10.27 20.48
C PRO A 81 2.01 9.66 20.35
N ALA A 82 1.16 9.92 21.35
CA ALA A 82 -0.19 9.39 21.39
C ALA A 82 -0.92 9.70 20.06
N ARG A 83 -1.27 8.64 19.31
CA ARG A 83 -2.06 8.80 18.08
C ARG A 83 -3.41 9.42 18.46
N ARG A 84 -3.68 10.63 17.98
CA ARG A 84 -4.99 11.25 18.14
C ARG A 84 -6.05 10.34 17.52
N SER A 85 -7.03 9.93 18.32
CA SER A 85 -8.16 9.13 17.86
C SER A 85 -8.89 9.89 16.75
N ARG A 86 -9.01 9.28 15.57
CA ARG A 86 -9.74 9.86 14.45
C ARG A 86 -11.23 9.83 14.79
N LYS A 87 -11.85 11.01 14.99
CA LYS A 87 -13.30 11.10 15.17
C LYS A 87 -13.97 10.47 13.94
N LYS A 88 -14.79 9.44 14.16
CA LYS A 88 -15.61 8.85 13.10
C LYS A 88 -16.60 9.93 12.63
N PRO A 89 -16.74 10.21 11.33
CA PRO A 89 -17.81 11.07 10.87
C PRO A 89 -19.15 10.43 11.25
N ILE A 90 -20.04 11.21 11.84
CA ILE A 90 -21.43 10.81 12.09
C ILE A 90 -22.03 10.47 10.73
N ALA A 91 -22.37 9.21 10.52
CA ALA A 91 -23.13 8.80 9.35
C ALA A 91 -24.45 9.57 9.38
N ARG A 92 -24.60 10.55 8.48
CA ARG A 92 -25.89 11.17 8.25
C ARG A 92 -26.78 10.10 7.64
N SER A 93 -27.69 9.55 8.43
CA SER A 93 -28.84 8.80 7.92
C SER A 93 -29.58 9.71 6.95
N LEU A 94 -29.46 9.43 5.66
CA LEU A 94 -30.35 10.00 4.66
C LEU A 94 -31.67 9.26 4.82
N THR A 95 -32.53 9.79 5.68
CA THR A 95 -33.94 9.42 5.75
C THR A 95 -34.56 9.75 4.39
N SER A 96 -35.18 8.73 3.78
CA SER A 96 -36.05 8.85 2.62
C SER A 96 -37.21 9.81 2.89
N ALA A 97 -37.44 10.73 1.97
CA ALA A 97 -38.72 11.42 1.76
C ALA A 97 -38.87 11.46 0.22
N THR A 98 -39.74 10.69 -0.45
CA THR A 98 -41.21 10.65 -0.42
C THR A 98 -41.84 12.05 -0.46
N CYS A 99 -42.04 12.55 -1.68
CA CYS A 99 -43.33 12.98 -2.25
C CYS A 99 -43.05 13.60 -3.63
#